data_AF-A0A3A9ZRY9-F1
#
_entry.id   AF-A0A3A9ZRY9-F1
#
_cell.length_a   1.000
_cell.length_b   1.000
_cell.length_c   1.000
_cell.angle_alpha   90.00
_cell.angle_beta   90.00
_cell.angle_gamma   90.00
#
_symmetry.space_group_name_H-M   'P 1'
#
loop_
_entity.id
_entity.type
_entity.pdbx_description
1 polymer ?
#
loop_
_entity_poly.entity_id
_entity_poly.type
_entity_poly.pdbx_seq_one_letter_code
_entity_poly.pdbx_strand_id
1 'polypeptide(L)'
;MTIRRRYRQTAATLTAALVTALVAALLPAAPAMATLPSGSGWSASWSYYHPSAYQYAGTLPGVRLTGYANDSAGTANTVGTIEDTANDGRCARVLLYAYGVGYVADRTTCGSGTYLTYSTGTYSQGLLVIVYRMISGTTTNDKGFYIYIPPSAADPELRTVGTGGSWSYYTSSSFQYTVTRPGVKLTGYGTGNSFDERSSLSTVQKTATNVGCATATVTGGTAASGGTCVNGGSTSFTRFDHTNNLEASACYQPSPGTRRCLALVIPEPW
;
A
#
# COMPACT_ATOMS: atom_id res chain seq x y z
N MET A 1 -64.72 -38.47 2.24
CA MET A 1 -64.32 -37.11 1.81
C MET A 1 -63.84 -36.35 3.04
N THR A 2 -62.53 -36.31 3.28
CA THR A 2 -61.95 -35.56 4.41
C THR A 2 -60.51 -35.18 4.05
N ILE A 3 -60.29 -33.89 3.79
CA ILE A 3 -59.01 -33.27 3.44
C ILE A 3 -58.40 -32.67 4.71
N ARG A 4 -57.26 -33.19 5.18
CA ARG A 4 -56.32 -32.56 6.14
C ARG A 4 -54.98 -33.31 5.98
N ARG A 5 -53.77 -32.74 5.93
CA ARG A 5 -53.20 -31.41 6.16
C ARG A 5 -51.83 -31.44 5.45
N ARG A 6 -51.56 -30.51 4.51
CA ARG A 6 -50.19 -30.13 4.12
C ARG A 6 -49.92 -28.77 4.75
N TYR A 7 -49.01 -28.70 5.72
CA TYR A 7 -48.33 -27.46 6.12
C TYR A 7 -47.16 -27.84 7.02
N ARG A 8 -45.95 -27.89 6.47
CA ARG A 8 -44.68 -27.87 7.21
C ARG A 8 -43.47 -27.90 6.27
N GLN A 9 -43.36 -26.96 5.34
CA GLN A 9 -42.10 -26.75 4.59
C GLN A 9 -41.94 -25.29 4.17
N THR A 10 -41.76 -24.38 5.12
CA THR A 10 -41.31 -23.00 4.85
C THR A 10 -40.58 -22.46 6.08
N ALA A 11 -39.44 -23.05 6.45
CA ALA A 11 -38.61 -22.53 7.55
C ALA A 11 -37.10 -22.71 7.34
N ALA A 12 -36.65 -23.06 6.13
CA ALA A 12 -35.24 -23.39 5.87
C ALA A 12 -34.50 -22.39 4.93
N THR A 13 -35.16 -21.33 4.48
CA THR A 13 -34.60 -20.39 3.48
C THR A 13 -34.28 -18.99 4.01
N LEU A 14 -34.35 -18.77 5.34
CA LEU A 14 -34.09 -17.47 5.96
C LEU A 14 -32.77 -17.38 6.75
N THR A 15 -32.05 -18.50 6.91
CA THR A 15 -30.80 -18.53 7.70
C THR A 15 -29.53 -18.29 6.88
N ALA A 16 -29.56 -18.45 5.56
CA ALA A 16 -28.37 -18.22 4.72
C ALA A 16 -28.09 -16.72 4.44
N ALA A 17 -29.09 -15.85 4.57
CA ALA A 17 -28.94 -14.41 4.31
C ALA A 17 -28.44 -13.61 5.53
N LEU A 18 -28.50 -14.17 6.75
CA LEU A 18 -28.10 -13.45 7.96
C LEU A 18 -26.60 -13.56 8.28
N VAL A 19 -25.91 -14.57 7.75
CA VAL A 19 -24.48 -14.81 8.07
C VAL A 19 -23.55 -13.91 7.25
N THR A 20 -23.94 -13.51 6.03
CA THR A 20 -23.15 -12.58 5.20
C THR A 20 -23.27 -11.13 5.64
N ALA A 21 -24.37 -10.73 6.28
CA ALA A 21 -24.56 -9.36 6.78
C ALA A 21 -23.78 -9.07 8.08
N LEU A 22 -23.47 -10.10 8.89
CA LEU A 22 -22.82 -9.90 10.19
C LEU A 22 -21.30 -9.70 10.10
N VAL A 23 -20.65 -10.13 9.01
CA VAL A 23 -19.20 -9.94 8.82
C VAL A 23 -18.86 -8.51 8.37
N ALA A 24 -19.79 -7.83 7.70
CA ALA A 24 -19.60 -6.43 7.26
C ALA A 24 -19.69 -5.41 8.41
N ALA A 25 -20.38 -5.75 9.51
CA ALA A 25 -20.59 -4.85 10.65
C ALA A 25 -19.45 -4.87 11.69
N LEU A 26 -18.47 -5.76 11.54
CA LEU A 26 -17.33 -5.91 12.45
C LEU A 26 -16.01 -5.39 11.86
N LEU A 27 -16.04 -4.75 10.70
CA LEU A 27 -14.90 -3.98 10.23
C LEU A 27 -14.78 -2.76 11.18
N PRO A 28 -13.72 -2.64 11.99
CA PRO A 28 -13.45 -1.39 12.67
C PRO A 28 -13.44 -0.31 11.58
N ALA A 29 -14.11 0.81 11.84
CA ALA A 29 -14.04 1.98 10.99
C ALA A 29 -12.55 2.26 10.76
N ALA A 30 -12.06 1.88 9.57
CA ALA A 30 -10.71 2.19 9.18
C ALA A 30 -10.58 3.71 9.35
N PRO A 31 -9.50 4.23 9.95
CA PRO A 31 -9.30 5.67 9.97
C PRO A 31 -9.47 6.13 8.54
N ALA A 32 -10.44 7.04 8.33
CA ALA A 32 -10.66 7.65 7.03
C ALA A 32 -9.31 8.20 6.61
N MET A 33 -8.64 7.48 5.70
CA MET A 33 -7.42 8.02 5.14
C MET A 33 -7.88 9.29 4.47
N ALA A 34 -7.24 10.40 4.83
CA ALA A 34 -7.22 11.55 3.96
C ALA A 34 -6.76 11.01 2.60
N THR A 35 -7.70 10.81 1.68
CA THR A 35 -7.42 10.80 0.26
C THR A 35 -6.68 12.09 0.04
N LEU A 36 -5.35 12.01 0.02
CA LEU A 36 -4.49 13.10 -0.37
C LEU A 36 -5.03 13.54 -1.73
N PRO A 37 -5.48 14.80 -1.89
CA PRO A 37 -5.92 15.29 -3.19
C PRO A 37 -4.74 15.17 -4.15
N SER A 38 -4.68 14.07 -4.91
CA SER A 38 -3.63 13.88 -5.90
C SER A 38 -4.04 14.71 -7.11
N GLY A 39 -3.45 15.89 -7.29
CA GLY A 39 -3.69 16.70 -8.48
C GLY A 39 -3.28 16.01 -9.79
N SER A 40 -2.48 14.94 -9.73
CA SER A 40 -2.09 14.13 -10.89
C SER A 40 -2.80 12.77 -11.01
N GLY A 41 -3.57 12.35 -10.00
CA GLY A 41 -4.16 11.01 -9.94
C GLY A 41 -3.19 9.87 -9.54
N TRP A 42 -1.91 10.14 -9.28
CA TRP A 42 -0.93 9.12 -8.87
C TRP A 42 -0.75 9.09 -7.35
N SER A 43 -1.04 7.95 -6.73
CA SER A 43 -0.76 7.72 -5.32
C SER A 43 -0.67 6.24 -5.00
N ALA A 44 0.01 5.91 -3.92
CA ALA A 44 0.01 4.57 -3.37
C ALA A 44 0.24 4.60 -1.87
N SER A 45 -0.33 3.63 -1.16
CA SER A 45 -0.13 3.49 0.27
C SER A 45 -0.37 2.06 0.73
N TRP A 46 0.27 1.71 1.83
CA TRP A 46 -0.10 0.55 2.64
C TRP A 46 0.18 0.85 4.11
N SER A 47 -0.62 0.27 5.00
CA SER A 47 -0.37 0.38 6.44
C SER A 47 -1.10 -0.69 7.24
N TYR A 48 -0.51 -1.07 8.37
CA TYR A 48 -1.21 -1.79 9.43
C TYR A 48 -2.17 -0.83 10.13
N TYR A 49 -3.46 -1.13 10.06
CA TYR A 49 -4.49 -0.43 10.83
C TYR A 49 -4.95 -1.25 12.05
N HIS A 50 -4.57 -2.53 12.11
CA HIS A 50 -4.78 -3.44 13.22
C HIS A 50 -3.55 -4.36 13.38
N PRO A 51 -3.22 -4.88 14.59
CA PRO A 51 -2.10 -5.80 14.78
C PRO A 51 -2.13 -7.11 13.97
N SER A 52 -3.25 -7.41 13.33
CA SER A 52 -3.43 -8.57 12.47
C SER A 52 -4.05 -8.20 11.13
N ALA A 53 -4.04 -6.92 10.74
CA ALA A 53 -4.59 -6.52 9.45
C ALA A 53 -3.92 -5.27 8.91
N TYR A 54 -3.67 -5.28 7.61
CA TYR A 54 -3.16 -4.15 6.87
C TYR A 54 -4.03 -3.86 5.65
N GLN A 55 -4.02 -2.61 5.23
CA GLN A 55 -4.70 -2.17 4.03
C GLN A 55 -3.68 -1.62 3.04
N TYR A 56 -4.04 -1.61 1.77
CA TYR A 56 -3.29 -0.94 0.74
C TYR A 56 -4.23 -0.34 -0.30
N ALA A 57 -3.79 0.75 -0.90
CA ALA A 57 -4.54 1.46 -1.91
C ALA A 57 -3.58 2.08 -2.91
N GLY A 58 -4.08 2.37 -4.09
CA GLY A 58 -3.35 3.20 -5.03
C GLY A 58 -4.18 3.65 -6.21
N THR A 59 -3.70 4.69 -6.86
CA THR A 59 -4.38 5.36 -7.96
C THR A 59 -3.41 5.66 -9.08
N LEU A 60 -3.89 5.49 -10.31
CA LEU A 60 -3.35 6.12 -11.52
C LEU A 60 -4.48 6.94 -12.15
N PRO A 61 -4.21 7.84 -13.10
CA PRO A 61 -5.25 8.46 -13.92
C PRO A 61 -6.12 7.39 -14.57
N GLY A 62 -7.39 7.27 -14.14
CA GLY A 62 -8.33 6.26 -14.63
C GLY A 62 -8.28 4.91 -13.93
N VAL A 63 -7.45 4.72 -12.88
CA VAL A 63 -7.35 3.44 -12.17
C VAL A 63 -7.43 3.65 -10.67
N ARG A 64 -8.24 2.83 -9.99
CA ARG A 64 -8.32 2.80 -8.52
C ARG A 64 -8.17 1.37 -7.99
N LEU A 65 -7.24 1.19 -7.06
CA LEU A 65 -7.02 -0.03 -6.31
C LEU A 65 -7.35 0.19 -4.83
N THR A 66 -8.08 -0.76 -4.25
CA THR A 66 -8.26 -0.90 -2.80
C THR A 66 -8.04 -2.36 -2.41
N GLY A 67 -7.37 -2.62 -1.29
CA GLY A 67 -7.17 -3.96 -0.76
C GLY A 67 -6.98 -4.00 0.74
N TYR A 68 -7.35 -5.13 1.32
CA TYR A 68 -7.29 -5.42 2.75
C TYR A 68 -6.77 -6.83 2.95
N ALA A 69 -5.83 -6.98 3.87
CA ALA A 69 -5.27 -8.26 4.24
C ALA A 69 -5.46 -8.53 5.72
N ASN A 70 -5.77 -9.78 6.04
CA ASN A 70 -5.59 -10.31 7.37
C ASN A 70 -4.18 -10.92 7.45
N ASP A 71 -3.49 -10.72 8.57
CA ASP A 71 -2.16 -11.23 8.85
C ASP A 71 -2.15 -11.91 10.22
N SER A 72 -2.09 -13.24 10.21
CA SER A 72 -1.95 -14.06 11.40
C SER A 72 -0.49 -14.47 11.57
N ALA A 73 0.21 -13.74 12.44
CA ALA A 73 1.59 -14.03 12.84
C ALA A 73 2.58 -14.18 11.66
N GLY A 74 2.40 -13.43 10.58
CA GLY A 74 3.25 -13.48 9.40
C GLY A 74 2.68 -14.29 8.25
N THR A 75 1.52 -14.93 8.44
CA THR A 75 0.76 -15.57 7.36
C THR A 75 -0.42 -14.70 7.01
N ALA A 76 -0.41 -14.12 5.82
CA ALA A 76 -1.42 -13.19 5.36
C ALA A 76 -2.25 -13.75 4.19
N ASN A 77 -3.47 -13.25 4.04
CA ASN A 77 -4.30 -13.40 2.86
C ASN A 77 -4.97 -12.05 2.57
N THR A 78 -5.21 -11.73 1.30
CA THR A 78 -5.75 -10.44 0.91
C THR A 78 -6.98 -10.56 0.03
N VAL A 79 -7.86 -9.57 0.16
CA VAL A 79 -9.01 -9.31 -0.70
C VAL A 79 -8.96 -7.88 -1.18
N GLY A 80 -9.53 -7.59 -2.34
CA GLY A 80 -9.58 -6.22 -2.82
C GLY A 80 -10.30 -6.05 -4.14
N THR A 81 -10.23 -4.84 -4.66
CA THR A 81 -10.92 -4.39 -5.86
C THR A 81 -9.98 -3.57 -6.74
N ILE A 82 -10.02 -3.82 -8.04
CA ILE A 82 -9.43 -2.97 -9.07
C ILE A 82 -10.55 -2.39 -9.92
N GLU A 83 -10.51 -1.09 -10.17
CA GLU A 83 -11.54 -0.35 -10.87
C GLU A 83 -10.93 0.53 -11.96
N ASP A 84 -11.56 0.50 -13.13
CA ASP A 84 -11.33 1.47 -14.19
C ASP A 84 -12.31 2.63 -13.97
N THR A 85 -11.78 3.80 -13.62
CA THR A 85 -12.57 4.96 -13.20
C THR A 85 -12.79 5.97 -14.31
N ALA A 86 -12.23 5.76 -15.51
CA ALA A 86 -12.29 6.74 -16.60
C ALA A 86 -12.80 6.13 -17.90
N ASN A 87 -13.34 6.99 -18.77
CA ASN A 87 -13.71 6.61 -20.14
C ASN A 87 -12.63 7.11 -21.12
N ASP A 88 -11.43 6.54 -21.03
CA ASP A 88 -10.24 6.98 -21.79
C ASP A 88 -9.70 5.90 -22.74
N GLY A 89 -10.48 4.83 -22.96
CA GLY A 89 -10.09 3.68 -23.78
C GLY A 89 -8.97 2.84 -23.15
N ARG A 90 -8.71 3.00 -21.85
CA ARG A 90 -7.76 2.19 -21.09
C ARG A 90 -8.49 1.14 -20.25
N CYS A 91 -7.69 0.32 -19.57
CA CYS A 91 -8.16 -0.66 -18.61
C CYS A 91 -7.33 -0.58 -17.33
N ALA A 92 -7.94 -0.88 -16.21
CA ALA A 92 -7.28 -1.03 -14.93
C ALA A 92 -6.83 -2.48 -14.73
N ARG A 93 -5.55 -2.69 -14.41
CA ARG A 93 -5.02 -4.02 -14.09
C ARG A 93 -4.30 -4.02 -12.74
N VAL A 94 -4.49 -5.08 -11.98
CA VAL A 94 -3.70 -5.38 -10.78
C VAL A 94 -3.10 -6.77 -10.89
N LEU A 95 -1.83 -6.86 -10.51
CA LEU A 95 -1.07 -8.11 -10.37
C LEU A 95 -0.56 -8.18 -8.94
N LEU A 96 -0.87 -9.27 -8.25
CA LEU A 96 -0.41 -9.54 -6.90
C LEU A 96 0.55 -10.71 -6.96
N TYR A 97 1.78 -10.50 -6.53
CA TYR A 97 2.83 -11.51 -6.51
C TYR A 97 3.31 -11.72 -5.08
N ALA A 98 3.30 -12.96 -4.61
CA ALA A 98 3.89 -13.36 -3.34
C ALA A 98 5.13 -14.21 -3.61
N TYR A 99 6.28 -13.81 -3.04
CA TYR A 99 7.55 -14.53 -3.23
C TYR A 99 7.41 -15.99 -2.80
N GLY A 100 7.89 -16.92 -3.64
CA GLY A 100 7.77 -18.36 -3.37
C GLY A 100 6.37 -18.98 -3.60
N VAL A 101 5.35 -18.16 -3.90
CA VAL A 101 4.02 -18.64 -4.31
C VAL A 101 3.76 -18.35 -5.79
N GLY A 102 4.17 -17.17 -6.27
CA GLY A 102 3.91 -16.70 -7.63
C GLY A 102 2.81 -15.64 -7.67
N TYR A 103 2.15 -15.50 -8.84
CA TYR A 103 1.00 -14.62 -8.97
C TYR A 103 -0.20 -15.19 -8.20
N VAL A 104 -0.63 -14.48 -7.17
CA VAL A 104 -1.77 -14.85 -6.32
C VAL A 104 -3.07 -14.17 -6.75
N ALA A 105 -2.98 -13.11 -7.56
CA ALA A 105 -4.10 -12.56 -8.31
C ALA A 105 -3.62 -11.78 -9.55
N ASP A 106 -4.42 -11.84 -10.61
CA ASP A 106 -4.27 -11.04 -11.83
C ASP A 106 -5.68 -10.68 -12.31
N ARG A 107 -6.01 -9.39 -12.30
CA ARG A 107 -7.35 -8.90 -12.70
C ARG A 107 -7.18 -7.70 -13.59
N THR A 108 -7.91 -7.70 -14.70
CA THR A 108 -8.00 -6.57 -15.64
C THR A 108 -9.48 -6.26 -15.87
N THR A 109 -9.86 -4.99 -15.70
CA THR A 109 -11.21 -4.50 -15.98
C THR A 109 -11.12 -3.30 -16.92
N CYS A 110 -12.04 -3.23 -17.87
CA CYS A 110 -12.09 -2.19 -18.89
C CYS A 110 -13.49 -1.59 -18.91
N GLY A 111 -13.57 -0.27 -18.96
CA GLY A 111 -14.81 0.48 -19.00
C GLY A 111 -14.98 1.34 -17.74
N SER A 112 -15.34 2.60 -17.94
CA SER A 112 -15.55 3.56 -16.86
C SER A 112 -16.55 3.05 -15.82
N GLY A 113 -16.15 3.06 -14.55
CA GLY A 113 -16.93 2.59 -13.41
C GLY A 113 -17.00 1.08 -13.26
N THR A 114 -16.28 0.31 -14.09
CA THR A 114 -16.22 -1.15 -13.95
C THR A 114 -15.17 -1.55 -12.92
N TYR A 115 -15.48 -2.56 -12.12
CA TYR A 115 -14.55 -3.09 -11.14
C TYR A 115 -14.55 -4.62 -11.13
N LEU A 116 -13.41 -5.18 -10.75
CA LEU A 116 -13.27 -6.60 -10.44
C LEU A 116 -12.75 -6.77 -9.02
N THR A 117 -13.26 -7.79 -8.34
CA THR A 117 -12.76 -8.20 -7.04
C THR A 117 -11.73 -9.30 -7.18
N TYR A 118 -10.88 -9.44 -6.16
CA TYR A 118 -9.97 -10.56 -6.02
C TYR A 118 -9.90 -11.01 -4.56
N SER A 119 -9.50 -12.27 -4.39
CA SER A 119 -9.09 -12.86 -3.12
C SER A 119 -7.90 -13.77 -3.39
N THR A 120 -7.00 -13.88 -2.43
CA THR A 120 -5.80 -14.73 -2.53
C THR A 120 -5.89 -15.93 -1.59
N GLY A 121 -5.05 -16.93 -1.86
CA GLY A 121 -4.64 -17.87 -0.82
C GLY A 121 -3.75 -17.20 0.24
N THR A 122 -3.23 -18.00 1.17
CA THR A 122 -2.30 -17.55 2.20
C THR A 122 -0.87 -17.45 1.67
N TYR A 123 -0.11 -16.45 2.14
CA TYR A 123 1.30 -16.23 1.84
C TYR A 123 2.04 -15.70 3.07
N SER A 124 3.37 -15.87 3.15
CA SER A 124 4.17 -15.43 4.29
C SER A 124 5.45 -14.66 3.93
N GLN A 125 5.76 -14.56 2.64
CA GLN A 125 7.02 -14.01 2.12
C GLN A 125 6.92 -12.53 1.72
N GLY A 126 5.81 -11.87 2.06
CA GLY A 126 5.50 -10.51 1.63
C GLY A 126 4.70 -10.49 0.33
N LEU A 127 4.23 -9.30 -0.04
CA LEU A 127 3.34 -9.09 -1.17
C LEU A 127 3.86 -7.94 -2.03
N LEU A 128 4.08 -8.21 -3.31
CA LEU A 128 4.30 -7.20 -4.33
C LEU A 128 2.97 -6.94 -5.04
N VAL A 129 2.47 -5.71 -4.91
CA VAL A 129 1.24 -5.23 -5.54
C VAL A 129 1.64 -4.35 -6.70
N ILE A 130 1.30 -4.75 -7.91
CA ILE A 130 1.62 -4.02 -9.14
C ILE A 130 0.31 -3.54 -9.74
N VAL A 131 0.24 -2.25 -10.08
CA VAL A 131 -0.93 -1.62 -10.68
C VAL A 131 -0.53 -1.06 -12.02
N TYR A 132 -1.34 -1.33 -13.03
CA TYR A 132 -1.15 -0.84 -14.39
C TYR A 132 -2.41 -0.16 -14.92
N ARG A 133 -2.17 0.84 -15.76
CA ARG A 133 -3.12 1.30 -16.76
C ARG A 133 -2.73 0.69 -18.10
N MET A 134 -3.61 -0.16 -18.63
CA MET A 134 -3.36 -0.94 -19.83
C MET A 134 -3.96 -0.27 -21.06
N ILE A 135 -3.32 -0.42 -22.22
CA ILE A 135 -3.93 -0.14 -23.52
C ILE A 135 -4.94 -1.26 -23.81
N SER A 136 -6.21 -0.89 -24.03
CA SER A 136 -7.29 -1.85 -24.28
C SER A 136 -6.98 -2.78 -25.47
N GLY A 137 -7.26 -4.06 -25.31
CA GLY A 137 -6.99 -5.09 -26.33
C GLY A 137 -5.52 -5.52 -26.45
N THR A 138 -4.62 -5.06 -25.57
CA THR A 138 -3.19 -5.39 -25.61
C THR A 138 -2.66 -5.86 -24.25
N THR A 139 -1.40 -6.31 -24.23
CA THR A 139 -0.63 -6.56 -23.00
C THR A 139 0.27 -5.39 -22.60
N THR A 140 0.15 -4.25 -23.26
CA THR A 140 0.99 -3.07 -23.01
C THR A 140 0.34 -2.13 -22.00
N ASN A 141 1.14 -1.61 -21.07
CA ASN A 141 0.74 -0.57 -20.13
C ASN A 141 1.41 0.74 -20.51
N ASP A 142 0.73 1.86 -20.25
CA ASP A 142 1.32 3.20 -20.41
C ASP A 142 1.65 3.85 -19.07
N LYS A 143 0.96 3.46 -18.00
CA LYS A 143 1.24 3.91 -16.63
C LYS A 143 1.32 2.71 -15.70
N GLY A 144 2.14 2.82 -14.67
CA GLY A 144 2.24 1.75 -13.68
C GLY A 144 3.08 2.13 -12.48
N PHE A 145 2.80 1.46 -11.37
CA PHE A 145 3.64 1.47 -10.18
C PHE A 145 3.56 0.12 -9.47
N TYR A 146 4.42 -0.06 -8.48
CA TYR A 146 4.29 -1.15 -7.54
C TYR A 146 4.44 -0.67 -6.09
N ILE A 147 3.89 -1.46 -5.17
CA ILE A 147 4.08 -1.35 -3.73
C ILE A 147 4.59 -2.69 -3.24
N TYR A 148 5.61 -2.68 -2.40
CA TYR A 148 6.06 -3.88 -1.70
C TYR A 148 5.66 -3.81 -0.23
N ILE A 149 4.97 -4.85 0.23
CA ILE A 149 4.58 -5.05 1.62
C ILE A 149 5.46 -6.17 2.17
N PRO A 150 6.41 -5.88 3.09
CA PRO A 150 7.37 -6.87 3.56
C PRO A 150 6.72 -7.97 4.41
N PRO A 151 7.33 -9.16 4.48
CA PRO A 151 6.87 -10.24 5.36
C PRO A 151 7.01 -9.85 6.84
N SER A 152 5.95 -10.07 7.63
CA SER A 152 5.95 -9.78 9.07
C SER A 152 6.34 -10.99 9.95
N ALA A 153 6.57 -12.17 9.36
CA ALA A 153 6.93 -13.39 10.11
C ALA A 153 8.25 -13.23 10.87
N ALA A 154 9.28 -12.66 10.21
CA ALA A 154 10.61 -12.44 10.78
C ALA A 154 10.79 -11.05 11.41
N ASP A 155 9.80 -10.16 11.24
CA ASP A 155 9.75 -8.84 11.86
C ASP A 155 8.33 -8.55 12.40
N PRO A 156 7.98 -9.11 13.57
CA PRO A 156 6.67 -8.91 14.20
C PRO A 156 6.32 -7.44 14.47
N GLU A 157 7.33 -6.58 14.64
CA GLU A 157 7.12 -5.15 14.89
C GLU A 157 6.46 -4.46 13.70
N LEU A 158 6.59 -5.01 12.48
CA LEU A 158 5.87 -4.50 11.31
C LEU A 158 4.37 -4.46 11.52
N ARG A 159 3.81 -5.36 12.33
CA ARG A 159 2.38 -5.41 12.64
C ARG A 159 1.92 -4.30 13.60
N THR A 160 2.81 -3.43 14.06
CA THR A 160 2.42 -2.29 14.89
C THR A 160 1.54 -1.34 14.08
N VAL A 161 0.39 -0.95 14.65
CA VAL A 161 -0.56 -0.01 14.02
C VAL A 161 0.16 1.28 13.62
N GLY A 162 -0.09 1.72 12.38
CA GLY A 162 0.54 2.88 11.76
C GLY A 162 1.83 2.58 11.00
N THR A 163 2.38 1.36 11.10
CA THR A 163 3.51 0.94 10.27
C THR A 163 3.09 0.83 8.81
N GLY A 164 3.88 1.39 7.89
CA GLY A 164 3.54 1.42 6.48
C GLY A 164 4.32 2.47 5.70
N GLY A 165 3.90 2.68 4.46
CA GLY A 165 4.47 3.70 3.59
C GLY A 165 3.42 4.26 2.63
N SER A 166 3.59 5.52 2.24
CA SER A 166 2.73 6.17 1.26
C SER A 166 3.49 7.20 0.44
N TRP A 167 3.05 7.39 -0.80
CA TRP A 167 3.46 8.49 -1.65
C TRP A 167 2.27 9.00 -2.46
N SER A 168 2.35 10.27 -2.87
CA SER A 168 1.34 10.87 -3.75
C SER A 168 1.96 12.00 -4.57
N TYR A 169 1.58 12.09 -5.84
CA TYR A 169 1.88 13.23 -6.70
C TYR A 169 0.71 14.22 -6.69
N TYR A 170 0.95 15.41 -6.16
CA TYR A 170 -0.06 16.48 -6.09
C TYR A 170 0.01 17.44 -7.28
N THR A 171 1.09 17.39 -8.07
CA THR A 171 1.15 17.90 -9.45
C THR A 171 1.75 16.82 -10.34
N SER A 172 1.94 17.08 -11.64
CA SER A 172 2.59 16.11 -12.54
C SER A 172 4.05 15.78 -12.16
N SER A 173 4.73 16.64 -11.41
CA SER A 173 6.15 16.45 -11.04
C SER A 173 6.43 16.57 -9.55
N SER A 174 5.50 17.15 -8.77
CA SER A 174 5.68 17.37 -7.34
C SER A 174 5.01 16.28 -6.53
N PHE A 175 5.77 15.72 -5.59
CA PHE A 175 5.37 14.56 -4.81
C PHE A 175 5.71 14.72 -3.34
N GLN A 176 5.04 13.92 -2.53
CA GLN A 176 5.32 13.75 -1.11
C GLN A 176 5.28 12.28 -0.76
N TYR A 177 5.96 11.92 0.31
CA TYR A 177 6.02 10.54 0.79
C TYR A 177 6.20 10.47 2.30
N THR A 178 5.83 9.32 2.85
CA THR A 178 6.02 8.99 4.26
C THR A 178 6.38 7.52 4.38
N VAL A 179 7.32 7.21 5.28
CA VAL A 179 7.63 5.84 5.71
C VAL A 179 7.57 5.82 7.23
N THR A 180 6.74 4.95 7.78
CA THR A 180 6.55 4.83 9.23
C THR A 180 6.83 3.40 9.64
N ARG A 181 7.65 3.24 10.67
CA ARG A 181 7.84 1.98 11.38
C ARG A 181 8.02 2.26 12.87
N PRO A 182 7.97 1.25 13.74
CA PRO A 182 8.27 1.45 15.14
C PRO A 182 9.67 2.07 15.32
N GLY A 183 9.69 3.18 16.07
CA GLY A 183 10.89 3.92 16.43
C GLY A 183 11.39 4.96 15.43
N VAL A 184 10.90 4.98 14.18
CA VAL A 184 11.28 6.02 13.20
C VAL A 184 10.14 6.39 12.25
N LYS A 185 10.05 7.68 11.94
CA LYS A 185 9.22 8.21 10.87
C LYS A 185 10.09 9.01 9.90
N LEU A 186 9.91 8.76 8.61
CA LEU A 186 10.48 9.55 7.52
C LEU A 186 9.34 10.24 6.80
N THR A 187 9.48 11.53 6.58
CA THR A 187 8.59 12.34 5.73
C THR A 187 9.43 13.08 4.71
N GLY A 188 8.94 13.23 3.49
CA GLY A 188 9.63 14.07 2.53
C GLY A 188 8.76 14.53 1.38
N TYR A 189 9.34 15.46 0.64
CA TYR A 189 8.75 16.15 -0.49
C TYR A 189 9.80 16.27 -1.59
N GLY A 190 9.36 16.42 -2.82
CA GLY A 190 10.26 16.56 -3.93
C GLY A 190 9.57 17.01 -5.20
N THR A 191 10.38 17.36 -6.18
CA THR A 191 9.93 17.78 -7.51
C THR A 191 10.82 17.18 -8.58
N GLY A 192 10.22 16.68 -9.66
CA GLY A 192 10.93 16.37 -10.90
C GLY A 192 11.16 17.62 -11.75
N ASN A 193 12.26 17.63 -12.51
CA ASN A 193 12.55 18.62 -13.55
C ASN A 193 12.43 17.98 -14.95
N SER A 194 12.66 18.77 -16.00
CA SER A 194 12.56 18.33 -17.40
C SER A 194 13.73 17.45 -17.88
N PHE A 195 14.72 17.18 -17.02
CA PHE A 195 15.89 16.35 -17.32
C PHE A 195 15.81 14.98 -16.60
N ASP A 196 14.62 14.56 -16.17
CA ASP A 196 14.39 13.39 -15.31
C ASP A 196 15.13 13.42 -13.98
N GLU A 197 15.58 14.60 -13.54
CA GLU A 197 16.15 14.74 -12.20
C GLU A 197 15.06 15.07 -11.18
N ARG A 198 15.18 14.47 -10.00
CA ARG A 198 14.28 14.66 -8.88
C ARG A 198 15.01 15.21 -7.67
N SER A 199 14.37 16.19 -7.04
CA SER A 199 14.75 16.65 -5.71
C SER A 199 14.08 15.85 -4.61
N SER A 200 14.73 15.79 -3.46
CA SER A 200 14.17 15.25 -2.22
C SER A 200 14.58 16.14 -1.06
N LEU A 201 13.60 16.70 -0.36
CA LEU A 201 13.75 17.26 0.98
C LEU A 201 13.09 16.29 1.97
N SER A 202 13.91 15.73 2.85
CA SER A 202 13.53 14.65 3.74
C SER A 202 13.76 15.04 5.18
N THR A 203 12.89 14.61 6.08
CA THR A 203 13.07 14.72 7.53
C THR A 203 12.86 13.35 8.14
N VAL A 204 13.88 12.87 8.85
CA VAL A 204 13.79 11.68 9.69
C VAL A 204 13.57 12.09 11.14
N GLN A 205 12.64 11.45 11.80
CA GLN A 205 12.30 11.66 13.19
C GLN A 205 12.45 10.34 13.97
N LYS A 206 13.12 10.40 15.11
CA LYS A 206 13.09 9.31 16.08
C LYS A 206 11.78 9.37 16.88
N THR A 207 10.93 8.38 16.69
CA THR A 207 9.64 8.29 17.40
C THR A 207 9.72 7.41 18.65
N ALA A 208 10.76 6.57 18.78
CA ALA A 208 11.01 5.82 20.00
C ALA A 208 11.51 6.72 21.13
N THR A 209 11.08 6.41 22.36
CA THR A 209 11.57 7.03 23.60
C THR A 209 12.76 6.29 24.22
N ASN A 210 13.04 5.08 23.73
CA ASN A 210 14.13 4.23 24.23
C ASN A 210 15.47 4.56 23.55
N VAL A 211 16.56 3.97 24.07
CA VAL A 211 17.90 4.04 23.47
C VAL A 211 17.87 3.60 22.00
N GLY A 212 18.72 4.21 21.18
CA GLY A 212 18.85 3.88 19.76
C GLY A 212 18.79 5.10 18.86
N CYS A 213 19.00 4.85 17.57
CA CYS A 213 19.05 5.89 16.56
C CYS A 213 18.06 5.62 15.43
N ALA A 214 17.44 6.69 14.95
CA ALA A 214 16.66 6.71 13.74
C ALA A 214 17.55 7.21 12.60
N THR A 215 17.52 6.51 11.47
CA THR A 215 18.23 6.91 10.25
C THR A 215 17.29 6.79 9.07
N ALA A 216 17.52 7.58 8.05
CA ALA A 216 16.82 7.46 6.78
C ALA A 216 17.78 7.67 5.61
N THR A 217 17.40 7.13 4.47
CA THR A 217 18.14 7.28 3.22
C THR A 217 17.13 7.38 2.08
N VAL A 218 17.39 8.28 1.14
CA VAL A 218 16.67 8.38 -0.12
C VAL A 218 17.67 8.16 -1.23
N THR A 219 17.37 7.22 -2.13
CA THR A 219 18.23 6.87 -3.25
C THR A 219 17.48 6.91 -4.58
N GLY A 220 18.18 7.20 -5.67
CA GLY A 220 17.64 7.19 -7.03
C GLY A 220 18.74 7.57 -8.01
N GLY A 221 19.71 6.67 -8.26
CA GLY A 221 20.95 6.97 -8.97
C GLY A 221 22.00 7.70 -8.09
N THR A 222 21.55 8.66 -7.27
CA THR A 222 22.34 9.25 -6.20
C THR A 222 21.73 8.95 -4.83
N ALA A 223 22.39 9.35 -3.74
CA ALA A 223 21.93 9.07 -2.38
C ALA A 223 22.08 10.27 -1.45
N ALA A 224 21.12 10.44 -0.54
CA ALA A 224 21.22 11.31 0.62
C ALA A 224 20.66 10.63 1.86
N SER A 225 21.23 10.95 3.02
CA SER A 225 20.87 10.33 4.29
C SER A 225 20.94 11.32 5.42
N GLY A 226 20.22 10.99 6.50
CA GLY A 226 20.25 11.73 7.75
C GLY A 226 19.86 10.82 8.90
N GLY A 227 20.08 11.26 10.13
CA GLY A 227 19.76 10.48 11.31
C GLY A 227 19.88 11.26 12.60
N THR A 228 19.23 10.73 13.63
CA THR A 228 19.24 11.30 14.98
C THR A 228 19.06 10.19 16.02
N CYS A 229 19.78 10.34 17.14
CA CYS A 229 19.64 9.46 18.30
C CYS A 229 18.88 10.14 19.45
N VAL A 230 18.54 11.42 19.29
CA VAL A 230 17.84 12.23 20.30
C VAL A 230 16.37 11.81 20.34
N ASN A 231 15.84 11.51 21.53
CA ASN A 231 14.44 11.16 21.73
C ASN A 231 13.53 12.29 21.26
N GLY A 232 12.59 11.98 20.36
CA GLY A 232 11.73 12.99 19.72
C GLY A 232 12.46 13.93 18.76
N GLY A 233 13.78 13.78 18.61
CA GLY A 233 14.59 14.58 17.71
C GLY A 233 14.30 14.25 16.25
N SER A 234 14.60 15.23 15.39
CA SER A 234 14.51 15.10 13.94
C SER A 234 15.74 15.67 13.26
N THR A 235 15.97 15.25 12.02
CA THR A 235 17.07 15.74 11.19
C THR A 235 16.60 15.77 9.74
N SER A 236 16.85 16.89 9.07
CA SER A 236 16.54 17.07 7.66
C SER A 236 17.78 16.88 6.79
N PHE A 237 17.57 16.35 5.60
CA PHE A 237 18.60 16.14 4.59
C PHE A 237 17.98 16.31 3.20
N THR A 238 18.82 16.73 2.24
CA THR A 238 18.35 17.07 0.89
C THR A 238 19.27 16.53 -0.19
N ARG A 239 18.70 16.37 -1.39
CA ARG A 239 19.41 16.11 -2.64
C ARG A 239 18.58 16.59 -3.82
N PHE A 240 19.21 16.93 -4.95
CA PHE A 240 18.56 17.61 -6.08
C PHE A 240 18.79 16.94 -7.45
N ASP A 241 19.53 15.85 -7.48
CA ASP A 241 20.09 15.18 -8.67
C ASP A 241 19.81 13.66 -8.66
N HIS A 242 18.61 13.23 -8.25
CA HIS A 242 18.21 11.81 -8.39
C HIS A 242 17.66 11.54 -9.79
N THR A 243 17.97 10.42 -10.42
CA THR A 243 17.68 10.13 -11.84
C THR A 243 16.86 8.86 -12.08
N ASN A 244 16.42 8.17 -11.03
CA ASN A 244 15.65 6.92 -11.12
C ASN A 244 14.49 6.96 -10.13
N ASN A 245 13.62 5.93 -10.15
CA ASN A 245 12.65 5.70 -9.08
C ASN A 245 13.31 5.89 -7.73
N LEU A 246 12.67 6.69 -6.87
CA LEU A 246 13.24 6.96 -5.57
C LEU A 246 12.91 5.81 -4.63
N GLU A 247 13.90 5.31 -3.92
CA GLU A 247 13.69 4.43 -2.79
C GLU A 247 13.96 5.22 -1.50
N ALA A 248 12.90 5.45 -0.73
CA ALA A 248 12.96 6.08 0.57
C ALA A 248 12.94 4.99 1.65
N SER A 249 13.99 4.93 2.47
CA SER A 249 14.16 3.92 3.52
C SER A 249 14.30 4.58 4.89
N ALA A 250 13.59 4.06 5.89
CA ALA A 250 13.62 4.52 7.27
C ALA A 250 13.98 3.36 8.21
N CYS A 251 15.05 3.51 8.97
CA CYS A 251 15.58 2.46 9.84
C CYS A 251 15.66 2.94 11.29
N TYR A 252 15.17 2.10 12.20
CA TYR A 252 15.43 2.25 13.63
C TYR A 252 16.45 1.19 14.05
N GLN A 253 17.38 1.60 14.91
CA GLN A 253 18.41 0.75 15.48
C GLN A 253 18.42 0.94 17.01
N PRO A 254 17.70 0.10 17.78
CA PRO A 254 17.68 0.17 19.25
C PRO A 254 19.03 -0.16 19.88
N SER A 255 19.81 -1.06 19.27
CA SER A 255 21.12 -1.50 19.74
C SER A 255 22.08 -1.74 18.57
N PRO A 256 23.41 -1.68 18.79
CA PRO A 256 24.39 -2.11 17.80
C PRO A 256 24.07 -3.51 17.27
N GLY A 257 24.02 -3.68 15.95
CA GLY A 257 23.73 -4.97 15.30
C GLY A 257 22.25 -5.28 15.08
N THR A 258 21.31 -4.54 15.68
CA THR A 258 19.87 -4.72 15.44
C THR A 258 19.32 -3.51 14.68
N ARG A 259 19.49 -3.49 13.35
CA ARG A 259 18.95 -2.42 12.48
C ARG A 259 17.81 -2.96 11.65
N ARG A 260 16.67 -2.27 11.64
CA ARG A 260 15.46 -2.89 11.10
C ARG A 260 14.79 -2.31 9.87
N CYS A 261 15.05 -1.14 9.31
CA CYS A 261 14.59 -0.66 7.97
C CYS A 261 13.21 -1.04 7.36
N LEU A 262 12.45 -0.02 6.96
CA LEU A 262 11.32 -0.13 6.04
C LEU A 262 11.58 0.74 4.81
N ALA A 263 11.27 0.25 3.61
CA ALA A 263 11.47 0.96 2.35
C ALA A 263 10.15 1.22 1.62
N LEU A 264 10.15 2.28 0.81
CA LEU A 264 9.07 2.69 -0.07
C LEU A 264 9.66 3.14 -1.41
N VAL A 265 9.09 2.63 -2.50
CA VAL A 265 9.46 3.07 -3.85
C VAL A 265 8.47 4.12 -4.33
N ILE A 266 9.01 5.25 -4.81
CA ILE A 266 8.28 6.38 -5.38
C ILE A 266 8.55 6.35 -6.89
N PRO A 267 7.57 5.89 -7.69
CA PRO A 267 7.76 5.76 -9.13
C PRO A 267 7.88 7.14 -9.76
N GLU A 268 8.54 7.22 -10.89
CA GLU A 268 8.36 8.36 -11.78
C GLU A 268 6.98 8.33 -12.45
N PRO A 269 6.33 9.48 -12.65
CA PRO A 269 5.08 9.56 -13.38
C PRO A 269 5.37 9.61 -14.89
N TRP A 270 5.19 8.49 -15.58
CA TRP A 270 5.19 8.40 -17.07
C TRP A 270 3.76 8.44 -17.58
#